data_AF-A0A2V3IQX5-F1
#
_entry.id   AF-A0A2V3IQX5-F1
#
_cell.length_a   1.000
_cell.length_b   1.000
_cell.length_c   1.000
_cell.angle_alpha   90.00
_cell.angle_beta   90.00
_cell.angle_gamma   90.00
#
_symmetry.space_group_name_H-M   'P 1'
#
loop_
_entity.id
_entity.type
_entity.pdbx_description
1 polymer ?
#
loop_
_entity_poly.entity_id
_entity_poly.type
_entity_poly.pdbx_seq_one_letter_code
_entity_poly.pdbx_strand_id
1 'polypeptide(L)'
;MNKKGLAVTPLTVAPPPHSPSSFPLQNFWTRNMQRPPASSASSSSLPAYVELKIAAADLRGRRVDPFAVLARPTSGSFSTHDEIVRTETVWSEANPAFVTSFEIPLNGDQIPEGEFRVVLYSRSSRSDELRRNTFLGYADFSLSRVFAKRDGVIERVLRARSGRSERKMGSVIICGEKVKPAAVKHMYSIQFGFAKRSDVWGSASRRKARRCFYVIYRAIINGVGDEDWTPVYRSEVVDPFRNVDRECMFEGASIQAEHLYGMDENRALRFELFHYNQSGTHIPLGFVQTSASAFKYAKPGGKLYMVPVSGSTLKQAFVTLDMAKMGLTTRRGGVSSVFCLKADAFVWGKPGETVQSDDYLERDSYGRTRVEAIVDREHMPRGVSYMGSRLHRLNSDYDSDEEEADDDGDDNGHLSNAS
;
A
#
# COMPACT_ATOMS: atom_id res chain seq x y z
N MET A 1 -14.05 -57.05 47.77
CA MET A 1 -14.52 -56.28 46.60
C MET A 1 -13.68 -55.01 46.49
N ASN A 2 -12.76 -54.97 45.52
CA ASN A 2 -11.75 -53.93 45.35
C ASN A 2 -12.34 -52.67 44.70
N LYS A 3 -12.21 -51.52 45.36
CA LYS A 3 -12.41 -50.19 44.75
C LYS A 3 -11.09 -49.72 44.14
N LYS A 4 -10.99 -49.73 42.81
CA LYS A 4 -9.93 -49.05 42.06
C LYS A 4 -10.36 -47.62 41.77
N GLY A 5 -9.59 -46.65 42.27
CA GLY A 5 -9.71 -45.24 41.92
C GLY A 5 -9.13 -44.98 40.52
N LEU A 6 -9.87 -44.25 39.70
CA LEU A 6 -9.42 -43.73 38.42
C LEU A 6 -8.76 -42.36 38.67
N ALA A 7 -7.46 -42.28 38.39
CA ALA A 7 -6.69 -41.04 38.41
C ALA A 7 -6.98 -40.25 37.12
N VAL A 8 -7.44 -39.01 37.28
CA VAL A 8 -7.61 -38.04 36.19
C VAL A 8 -6.25 -37.38 35.94
N THR A 9 -5.69 -37.60 34.75
CA THR A 9 -4.48 -36.92 34.28
C THR A 9 -4.87 -35.55 33.69
N PRO A 10 -4.17 -34.45 34.02
CA PRO A 10 -4.47 -33.15 33.43
C PRO A 10 -3.98 -33.08 31.98
N LEU A 11 -4.87 -32.62 31.09
CA LEU A 11 -4.57 -32.29 29.70
C LEU A 11 -3.64 -31.08 29.63
N THR A 12 -2.38 -31.32 29.25
CA THR A 12 -1.40 -30.28 28.92
C THR A 12 -1.82 -29.60 27.61
N VAL A 13 -2.36 -28.38 27.71
CA VAL A 13 -2.67 -27.53 26.55
C VAL A 13 -1.37 -26.95 26.01
N ALA A 14 -1.02 -27.30 24.77
CA ALA A 14 0.14 -26.74 24.07
C ALA A 14 -0.07 -25.23 23.81
N PRO A 15 0.95 -24.38 24.03
CA PRO A 15 0.87 -22.96 23.71
C PRO A 15 0.79 -22.73 22.18
N PRO A 16 0.13 -21.65 21.72
CA PRO A 16 0.05 -21.32 20.31
C PRO A 16 1.43 -21.00 19.71
N PRO A 17 1.65 -21.28 18.41
CA PRO A 17 2.92 -21.04 17.76
C PRO A 17 3.27 -19.54 17.78
N HIS A 18 4.48 -19.26 18.25
CA HIS A 18 5.09 -17.95 18.31
C HIS A 18 4.99 -17.20 16.98
N SER A 19 4.65 -15.90 17.07
CA SER A 19 4.85 -14.90 16.03
C SER A 19 6.30 -14.97 15.54
N PRO A 20 6.57 -15.04 14.22
CA PRO A 20 7.93 -14.96 13.75
C PRO A 20 8.48 -13.56 14.05
N SER A 21 9.68 -13.57 14.60
CA SER A 21 10.56 -12.45 14.90
C SER A 21 10.42 -11.27 13.94
N SER A 22 10.28 -10.08 14.52
CA SER A 22 10.67 -8.79 13.95
C SER A 22 11.93 -8.93 13.07
N PHE A 23 11.77 -8.77 11.77
CA PHE A 23 12.91 -8.64 10.86
C PHE A 23 13.63 -7.32 11.18
N PRO A 24 14.95 -7.32 11.46
CA PRO A 24 15.68 -6.09 11.56
C PRO A 24 15.90 -5.52 10.15
N LEU A 25 15.09 -4.54 9.76
CA LEU A 25 15.23 -3.74 8.53
C LEU A 25 16.50 -2.86 8.50
N GLN A 26 17.53 -3.14 9.32
CA GLN A 26 18.68 -2.24 9.49
C GLN A 26 19.96 -2.60 8.72
N ASN A 27 20.03 -3.72 7.98
CA ASN A 27 21.32 -4.20 7.45
C ASN A 27 21.41 -4.50 5.94
N PHE A 28 20.55 -3.93 5.10
CA PHE A 28 20.63 -4.19 3.64
C PHE A 28 21.70 -3.37 2.89
N TRP A 29 22.29 -2.34 3.51
CA TRP A 29 23.23 -1.41 2.86
C TRP A 29 24.74 -1.72 3.03
N THR A 30 25.15 -2.90 3.54
CA THR A 30 26.57 -3.13 3.92
C THR A 30 27.30 -4.33 3.30
N ARG A 31 26.78 -4.99 2.26
CA ARG A 31 27.56 -6.04 1.56
C ARG A 31 27.75 -5.71 0.07
N ASN A 32 29.04 -5.57 -0.29
CA ASN A 32 29.62 -5.47 -1.64
C ASN A 32 29.79 -4.09 -2.31
N MET A 33 30.31 -3.10 -1.58
CA MET A 33 31.13 -2.04 -2.19
C MET A 33 32.44 -1.89 -1.40
N GLN A 34 33.55 -2.28 -2.01
CA GLN A 34 34.91 -2.04 -1.50
C GLN A 34 35.12 -0.53 -1.38
N ARG A 35 35.29 -0.03 -0.15
CA ARG A 35 35.43 1.39 0.15
C ARG A 35 36.87 1.84 -0.17
N PRO A 36 37.10 2.83 -1.04
CA PRO A 36 38.44 3.41 -1.21
C PRO A 36 38.87 4.15 0.08
N PRO A 37 40.19 4.32 0.31
CA PRO A 37 40.72 4.97 1.51
C PRO A 37 40.27 6.43 1.62
N ALA A 38 40.08 6.88 2.87
CA ALA A 38 39.51 8.16 3.22
C ALA A 38 40.37 9.34 2.74
N SER A 39 39.94 9.99 1.65
CA SER A 39 40.33 11.35 1.30
C SER A 39 39.22 12.33 1.72
N SER A 40 39.65 13.49 2.21
CA SER A 40 38.93 14.73 2.55
C SER A 40 37.41 14.74 2.36
N ALA A 41 36.69 15.07 3.45
CA ALA A 41 35.25 15.26 3.54
C ALA A 41 34.72 16.36 2.58
N SER A 42 34.60 16.02 1.30
CA SER A 42 33.60 16.64 0.45
C SER A 42 32.24 16.17 0.94
N SER A 43 31.29 17.09 1.07
CA SER A 43 29.89 16.79 1.36
C SER A 43 29.29 15.99 0.20
N SER A 44 29.58 14.69 0.14
CA SER A 44 29.00 13.82 -0.86
C SER A 44 27.53 13.63 -0.53
N SER A 45 26.68 14.40 -1.22
CA SER A 45 25.25 14.14 -1.23
C SER A 45 25.03 12.69 -1.65
N LEU A 46 24.19 11.96 -0.91
CA LEU A 46 23.80 10.60 -1.27
C LEU A 46 23.24 10.61 -2.71
N PRO A 47 23.58 9.61 -3.54
CA PRO A 47 23.07 9.54 -4.90
C PRO A 47 21.55 9.41 -4.89
N ALA A 48 20.89 10.04 -5.86
CA ALA A 48 19.46 9.85 -6.07
C ALA A 48 19.16 8.40 -6.48
N TYR A 49 17.93 7.96 -6.24
CA TYR A 49 17.46 6.63 -6.63
C TYR A 49 16.01 6.67 -7.12
N VAL A 50 15.58 5.62 -7.78
CA VAL A 50 14.16 5.36 -8.06
C VAL A 50 13.62 4.45 -6.98
N GLU A 51 12.61 4.92 -6.26
CA GLU A 51 11.80 4.08 -5.38
C GLU A 51 10.68 3.44 -6.20
N LEU A 52 10.62 2.11 -6.23
CA LEU A 52 9.52 1.35 -6.80
C LEU A 52 8.67 0.75 -5.68
N LYS A 53 7.39 1.10 -5.63
CA LYS A 53 6.38 0.47 -4.80
C LYS A 53 5.57 -0.50 -5.65
N ILE A 54 5.32 -1.69 -5.09
CA ILE A 54 4.61 -2.77 -5.77
C ILE A 54 3.30 -3.04 -5.02
N ALA A 55 2.24 -3.22 -5.79
CA ALA A 55 1.01 -3.84 -5.35
C ALA A 55 0.53 -4.86 -6.39
N ALA A 56 -0.42 -5.69 -6.05
CA ALA A 56 -1.07 -6.59 -6.99
C ALA A 56 -2.58 -6.60 -6.76
N ALA A 57 -3.32 -6.97 -7.79
CA ALA A 57 -4.76 -7.09 -7.76
C ALA A 57 -5.22 -8.42 -8.35
N ASP A 58 -6.31 -8.96 -7.80
CA ASP A 58 -7.00 -10.16 -8.27
C ASP A 58 -6.09 -11.38 -8.43
N LEU A 59 -5.15 -11.56 -7.49
CA LEU A 59 -4.25 -12.71 -7.53
C LEU A 59 -5.03 -14.02 -7.41
N ARG A 60 -4.71 -14.95 -8.30
CA ARG A 60 -5.40 -16.23 -8.38
C ARG A 60 -5.10 -17.12 -7.17
N GLY A 61 -6.14 -17.45 -6.41
CA GLY A 61 -6.10 -18.49 -5.38
C GLY A 61 -6.98 -18.13 -4.18
N ARG A 62 -7.49 -19.14 -3.47
CA ARG A 62 -8.40 -18.93 -2.33
C ARG A 62 -7.67 -18.40 -1.08
N ARG A 63 -6.37 -18.68 -0.96
CA ARG A 63 -5.46 -18.19 0.09
C ARG A 63 -4.09 -18.06 -0.53
N VAL A 64 -3.71 -16.84 -0.87
CA VAL A 64 -2.39 -16.53 -1.39
C VAL A 64 -1.64 -15.75 -0.32
N ASP A 65 -0.37 -16.09 -0.14
CA ASP A 65 0.54 -15.41 0.77
C ASP A 65 1.63 -14.73 -0.07
N PRO A 66 1.26 -13.66 -0.83
CA PRO A 66 2.12 -13.13 -1.87
C PRO A 66 3.38 -12.44 -1.33
N PHE A 67 4.45 -12.54 -2.10
CA PHE A 67 5.63 -11.67 -2.05
C PHE A 67 6.15 -11.39 -3.46
N ALA A 68 6.77 -10.24 -3.65
CA ALA A 68 7.31 -9.80 -4.93
C ALA A 68 8.84 -9.90 -4.96
N VAL A 69 9.37 -10.20 -6.14
CA VAL A 69 10.81 -10.25 -6.43
C VAL A 69 11.08 -9.34 -7.62
N LEU A 70 12.00 -8.39 -7.46
CA LEU A 70 12.55 -7.63 -8.57
C LEU A 70 13.77 -8.37 -9.12
N ALA A 71 13.80 -8.55 -10.43
CA ALA A 71 14.94 -9.14 -11.10
C ALA A 71 15.25 -8.45 -12.43
N ARG A 72 16.47 -8.64 -12.91
CA ARG A 72 16.85 -8.31 -14.29
C ARG A 72 16.78 -9.57 -15.17
N PRO A 73 16.16 -9.51 -16.34
CA PRO A 73 16.22 -10.60 -17.31
C PRO A 73 17.67 -10.82 -17.77
N THR A 74 18.22 -12.02 -17.56
CA THR A 74 19.52 -12.41 -18.12
C THR A 74 19.27 -13.13 -19.45
N SER A 75 19.84 -12.61 -20.54
CA SER A 75 19.83 -13.11 -21.92
C SER A 75 18.98 -14.38 -22.18
N GLY A 76 17.68 -14.19 -22.39
CA GLY A 76 16.79 -15.14 -23.06
C GLY A 76 16.23 -16.33 -22.24
N SER A 77 16.71 -16.60 -21.02
CA SER A 77 16.20 -17.73 -20.22
C SER A 77 15.32 -17.30 -19.04
N PHE A 78 14.14 -17.91 -18.92
CA PHE A 78 13.26 -17.72 -17.75
C PHE A 78 13.86 -18.30 -16.46
N SER A 79 14.83 -19.23 -16.54
CA SER A 79 15.35 -19.93 -15.37
C SER A 79 16.50 -19.21 -14.67
N THR A 80 17.09 -18.20 -15.30
CA THR A 80 18.25 -17.46 -14.79
C THR A 80 17.90 -15.98 -14.75
N HIS A 81 17.25 -15.55 -13.68
CA HIS A 81 17.09 -14.12 -13.41
C HIS A 81 17.98 -13.77 -12.22
N ASP A 82 18.73 -12.69 -12.35
CA ASP A 82 19.48 -12.15 -11.23
C ASP A 82 18.49 -11.39 -10.33
N GLU A 83 18.09 -12.06 -9.25
CA GLU A 83 17.29 -11.45 -8.19
C GLU A 83 18.06 -10.26 -7.61
N ILE A 84 17.44 -9.09 -7.66
CA ILE A 84 17.98 -7.87 -7.08
C ILE A 84 17.54 -7.77 -5.62
N VAL A 85 16.23 -7.90 -5.39
CA VAL A 85 15.59 -7.66 -4.10
C VAL A 85 14.22 -8.33 -4.05
N ARG A 86 13.72 -8.58 -2.84
CA ARG A 86 12.39 -9.14 -2.57
C ARG A 86 11.66 -8.35 -1.48
N THR A 87 10.33 -8.36 -1.53
CA THR A 87 9.47 -7.75 -0.50
C THR A 87 9.22 -8.72 0.66
N GLU A 88 8.55 -8.22 1.69
CA GLU A 88 7.91 -9.07 2.69
C GLU A 88 6.79 -9.93 2.09
N THR A 89 6.37 -10.95 2.87
CA THR A 89 5.19 -11.76 2.57
C THR A 89 3.97 -11.14 3.23
N VAL A 90 2.94 -10.83 2.42
CA VAL A 90 1.63 -10.42 2.91
C VAL A 90 0.77 -11.68 3.04
N TRP A 91 0.24 -11.94 4.23
CA TRP A 91 -0.46 -13.20 4.50
C TRP A 91 -1.94 -13.12 4.12
N SER A 92 -2.38 -14.11 3.35
CA SER A 92 -3.76 -14.35 2.93
C SER A 92 -4.43 -13.22 2.15
N GLU A 93 -3.67 -12.33 1.51
CA GLU A 93 -4.23 -11.18 0.78
C GLU A 93 -4.10 -11.38 -0.74
N ALA A 94 -5.23 -11.34 -1.45
CA ALA A 94 -5.25 -11.46 -2.92
C ALA A 94 -4.94 -10.13 -3.62
N ASN A 95 -5.07 -9.01 -2.90
CA ASN A 95 -4.77 -7.67 -3.38
C ASN A 95 -3.65 -7.03 -2.52
N PRO A 96 -2.44 -7.63 -2.49
CA PRO A 96 -1.39 -7.16 -1.59
C PRO A 96 -0.86 -5.80 -2.04
N ALA A 97 -0.66 -4.91 -1.08
CA ALA A 97 0.19 -3.73 -1.25
C ALA A 97 1.41 -3.91 -0.35
N PHE A 98 2.61 -3.93 -0.94
CA PHE A 98 3.85 -4.21 -0.22
C PHE A 98 4.44 -2.92 0.37
N VAL A 99 4.85 -2.97 1.63
CA VAL A 99 5.52 -1.88 2.34
C VAL A 99 6.95 -1.71 1.83
N THR A 100 7.66 -2.82 1.62
CA THR A 100 9.04 -2.80 1.12
C THR A 100 9.07 -2.25 -0.30
N SER A 101 9.80 -1.15 -0.52
CA SER A 101 10.11 -0.62 -1.85
C SER A 101 11.37 -1.28 -2.42
N PHE A 102 11.51 -1.24 -3.75
CA PHE A 102 12.77 -1.50 -4.42
C PHE A 102 13.46 -0.18 -4.73
N GLU A 103 14.73 -0.06 -4.36
CA GLU A 103 15.53 1.14 -4.59
C GLU A 103 16.52 0.87 -5.73
N ILE A 104 16.36 1.57 -6.85
CA ILE A 104 17.26 1.45 -8.01
C ILE A 104 18.13 2.70 -8.07
N PRO A 105 19.45 2.59 -7.84
CA PRO A 105 20.34 3.75 -7.83
C PRO A 105 20.36 4.44 -9.20
N LEU A 106 20.40 5.77 -9.20
CA LEU A 106 20.57 6.59 -10.39
C LEU A 106 22.04 6.99 -10.55
N ASN A 107 22.54 6.98 -11.78
CA ASN A 107 23.82 7.57 -12.13
C ASN A 107 23.58 9.02 -12.54
N GLY A 108 23.62 9.93 -11.56
CA GLY A 108 23.16 11.30 -11.74
C GLY A 108 21.63 11.36 -11.87
N ASP A 109 21.13 12.06 -12.87
CA ASP A 109 19.68 12.17 -13.14
C ASP A 109 19.17 11.20 -14.22
N GLN A 110 20.07 10.38 -14.78
CA GLN A 110 19.76 9.44 -15.86
C GLN A 110 19.01 8.22 -15.33
N ILE A 111 17.83 7.96 -15.90
CA ILE A 111 17.04 6.76 -15.62
C ILE A 111 17.77 5.56 -16.23
N PRO A 112 18.06 4.49 -15.46
CA PRO A 112 18.69 3.29 -15.99
C PRO A 112 17.91 2.74 -17.19
N GLU A 113 18.61 2.54 -18.30
CA GLU A 113 18.07 1.85 -19.46
C GLU A 113 17.97 0.35 -19.19
N GLY A 114 17.02 -0.30 -19.85
CA GLY A 114 16.80 -1.74 -19.77
C GLY A 114 15.45 -2.15 -19.20
N GLU A 115 15.21 -3.46 -19.26
CA GLU A 115 14.00 -4.08 -18.75
C GLU A 115 14.20 -4.64 -17.35
N PHE A 116 13.17 -4.49 -16.53
CA PHE A 116 13.04 -5.07 -15.21
C PHE A 116 11.86 -6.03 -15.20
N ARG A 117 11.93 -7.04 -14.34
CA ARG A 117 10.88 -8.02 -14.14
C ARG A 117 10.45 -8.04 -12.69
N VAL A 118 9.15 -7.90 -12.45
CA VAL A 118 8.55 -8.23 -11.16
C VAL A 118 7.97 -9.63 -11.24
N VAL A 119 8.38 -10.51 -10.35
CA VAL A 119 7.84 -11.87 -10.23
C VAL A 119 7.10 -11.99 -8.91
N LEU A 120 5.85 -12.46 -8.95
CA LEU A 120 5.03 -12.73 -7.78
C LEU A 120 5.03 -14.22 -7.46
N TYR A 121 5.20 -14.52 -6.17
CA TYR A 121 5.12 -15.86 -5.61
C TYR A 121 4.18 -15.85 -4.41
N SER A 122 3.52 -16.98 -4.15
CA SER A 122 2.84 -17.27 -2.89
C SER A 122 3.74 -18.13 -2.03
N ARG A 123 3.93 -17.73 -0.77
CA ARG A 123 4.70 -18.47 0.24
C ARG A 123 4.01 -19.79 0.55
N SER A 124 4.54 -20.89 0.03
CA SER A 124 4.05 -22.26 0.30
C SER A 124 5.02 -23.10 1.13
N SER A 125 6.23 -22.57 1.36
CA SER A 125 7.28 -23.20 2.15
C SER A 125 7.91 -22.15 3.07
N ARG A 126 8.51 -22.60 4.19
CA ARG A 126 9.38 -21.76 5.02
C ARG A 126 10.72 -21.44 4.36
N SER A 127 11.04 -22.07 3.23
CA SER A 127 12.28 -21.85 2.52
C SER A 127 12.25 -20.56 1.70
N ASP A 128 13.39 -19.89 1.64
CA ASP A 128 13.63 -18.72 0.80
C ASP A 128 13.95 -19.04 -0.66
N GLU A 129 14.11 -20.34 -0.99
CA GLU A 129 14.29 -20.79 -2.36
C GLU A 129 13.01 -20.55 -3.18
N LEU A 130 13.09 -19.74 -4.24
CA LEU A 130 11.93 -19.40 -5.09
C LEU A 130 11.23 -20.63 -5.68
N ARG A 131 11.99 -21.66 -6.05
CA ARG A 131 11.47 -22.92 -6.60
C ARG A 131 10.57 -23.72 -5.65
N ARG A 132 10.66 -23.46 -4.33
CA ARG A 132 9.81 -24.11 -3.31
C ARG A 132 8.54 -23.33 -3.00
N ASN A 133 8.39 -22.16 -3.63
CA ASN A 133 7.24 -21.29 -3.48
C ASN A 133 6.36 -21.36 -4.74
N THR A 134 5.06 -21.12 -4.55
CA THR A 134 4.09 -21.22 -5.66
C THR A 134 4.23 -20.00 -6.55
N PHE A 135 4.55 -20.19 -7.81
CA PHE A 135 4.65 -19.11 -8.78
C PHE A 135 3.25 -18.56 -9.12
N LEU A 136 3.04 -17.25 -8.96
CA LEU A 136 1.77 -16.60 -9.25
C LEU A 136 1.75 -15.90 -10.62
N GLY A 137 2.89 -15.40 -11.08
CA GLY A 137 2.99 -14.67 -12.35
C GLY A 137 4.21 -13.76 -12.40
N TYR A 138 4.48 -13.17 -13.57
CA TYR A 138 5.45 -12.08 -13.70
C TYR A 138 4.96 -10.97 -14.62
N ALA A 139 5.57 -9.81 -14.55
CA ALA A 139 5.43 -8.75 -15.53
C ALA A 139 6.77 -8.08 -15.81
N ASP A 140 6.99 -7.77 -17.09
CA ASP A 140 8.12 -6.97 -17.56
C ASP A 140 7.73 -5.49 -17.65
N PHE A 141 8.68 -4.63 -17.33
CA PHE A 141 8.50 -3.18 -17.44
C PHE A 141 9.85 -2.48 -17.64
N SER A 142 9.80 -1.23 -18.08
CA SER A 142 10.95 -0.32 -18.09
C SER A 142 10.64 0.90 -17.24
N LEU A 143 11.65 1.48 -16.62
CA LEU A 143 11.50 2.71 -15.83
C LEU A 143 11.01 3.87 -16.70
N SER A 144 11.48 3.96 -17.95
CA SER A 144 11.00 4.97 -18.91
C SER A 144 9.49 4.92 -19.09
N ARG A 145 8.87 3.73 -19.08
CA ARG A 145 7.42 3.59 -19.21
C ARG A 145 6.66 3.97 -17.94
N VAL A 146 7.27 3.77 -16.77
CA VAL A 146 6.72 4.24 -15.48
C VAL A 146 6.71 5.76 -15.47
N PHE A 147 7.84 6.40 -15.78
CA PHE A 147 7.97 7.87 -15.77
C PHE A 147 7.31 8.57 -16.96
N ALA A 148 6.91 7.84 -18.00
CA ALA A 148 6.05 8.38 -19.06
C ALA A 148 4.60 8.63 -18.59
N LYS A 149 4.20 8.08 -17.44
CA LYS A 149 2.92 8.35 -16.80
C LYS A 149 3.05 9.51 -15.82
N ARG A 150 2.03 10.37 -15.78
CA ARG A 150 2.02 11.59 -14.95
C ARG A 150 2.08 11.31 -13.44
N ASP A 151 1.44 10.23 -13.03
CA ASP A 151 1.37 9.73 -11.65
C ASP A 151 2.53 8.76 -11.32
N GLY A 152 3.34 8.39 -12.32
CA GLY A 152 4.38 7.38 -12.16
C GLY A 152 3.82 5.98 -11.91
N VAL A 153 2.57 5.70 -12.28
CA VAL A 153 1.91 4.40 -12.04
C VAL A 153 1.66 3.66 -13.35
N ILE A 154 2.02 2.39 -13.39
CA ILE A 154 1.63 1.48 -14.47
C ILE A 154 1.03 0.20 -13.90
N GLU A 155 0.03 -0.32 -14.59
CA GLU A 155 -0.54 -1.63 -14.33
C GLU A 155 -0.13 -2.62 -15.44
N ARG A 156 0.14 -3.87 -15.05
CA ARG A 156 0.48 -4.96 -15.96
C ARG A 156 -0.25 -6.23 -15.58
N VAL A 157 -0.95 -6.82 -16.54
CA VAL A 157 -1.48 -8.18 -16.40
C VAL A 157 -0.32 -9.16 -16.26
N LEU A 158 -0.44 -10.06 -15.29
CA LEU A 158 0.58 -11.08 -15.04
C LEU A 158 0.64 -12.09 -16.17
N ARG A 159 1.86 -12.60 -16.41
CA ARG A 159 2.18 -13.63 -17.40
C ARG A 159 2.51 -14.95 -16.71
N ALA A 160 2.05 -16.04 -17.31
CA ALA A 160 2.46 -17.39 -16.96
C ALA A 160 3.93 -17.63 -17.34
N ARG A 161 4.54 -18.69 -16.82
CA ARG A 161 5.92 -19.09 -17.19
C ARG A 161 6.11 -19.30 -18.69
N SER A 162 5.05 -19.69 -19.39
CA SER A 162 5.01 -19.84 -20.85
C SER A 162 5.08 -18.51 -21.62
N GLY A 163 5.01 -17.37 -20.93
CA GLY A 163 4.92 -16.04 -21.52
C GLY A 163 3.50 -15.60 -21.88
N ARG A 164 2.53 -16.53 -21.87
CA ARG A 164 1.11 -16.18 -22.13
C ARG A 164 0.57 -15.30 -21.00
N SER A 165 -0.07 -14.20 -21.36
CA SER A 165 -0.80 -13.36 -20.42
C SER A 165 -2.22 -13.88 -20.27
N GLU A 166 -2.67 -14.05 -19.03
CA GLU A 166 -4.04 -14.47 -18.72
C GLU A 166 -4.59 -13.52 -17.66
N ARG A 167 -5.69 -12.80 -17.96
CA ARG A 167 -6.36 -11.91 -16.98
C ARG A 167 -6.67 -12.62 -15.66
N LYS A 168 -6.93 -13.94 -15.72
CA LYS A 168 -7.21 -14.80 -14.56
C LYS A 168 -6.03 -14.94 -13.58
N MET A 169 -4.83 -14.48 -13.92
CA MET A 169 -3.67 -14.52 -13.04
C MET A 169 -3.58 -13.30 -12.12
N GLY A 170 -4.35 -12.24 -12.41
CA GLY A 170 -4.28 -10.95 -11.73
C GLY A 170 -3.36 -9.96 -12.44
N SER A 171 -3.17 -8.80 -11.82
CA SER A 171 -2.28 -7.75 -12.29
C SER A 171 -1.27 -7.33 -11.21
N VAL A 172 -0.18 -6.72 -11.65
CA VAL A 172 0.77 -6.01 -10.79
C VAL A 172 0.70 -4.53 -11.10
N ILE A 173 0.66 -3.73 -10.04
CA ILE A 173 0.65 -2.28 -10.06
C ILE A 173 2.03 -1.83 -9.60
N ILE A 174 2.70 -1.02 -10.42
CA ILE A 174 4.06 -0.56 -10.21
C ILE A 174 4.01 0.97 -10.15
N CYS A 175 4.36 1.53 -9.00
CA CYS A 175 4.47 2.96 -8.78
C CYS A 175 5.95 3.32 -8.63
N GLY A 176 6.46 4.23 -9.48
CA GLY A 176 7.84 4.67 -9.45
C GLY A 176 8.00 6.16 -9.17
N GLU A 177 8.93 6.49 -8.28
CA GLU A 177 9.22 7.86 -7.86
C GLU A 177 10.72 8.09 -7.84
N LYS A 178 11.19 9.25 -8.32
CA LYS A 178 12.59 9.66 -8.14
C LYS A 178 12.75 10.28 -6.76
N VAL A 179 13.64 9.73 -5.95
CA VAL A 179 13.91 10.21 -4.59
C VAL A 179 15.33 10.77 -4.54
N LYS A 180 15.44 12.00 -4.03
CA LYS A 180 16.72 12.61 -3.68
C LYS A 180 16.85 12.62 -2.15
N PRO A 181 17.73 11.79 -1.57
CA PRO A 181 17.86 11.73 -0.12
C PRO A 181 18.32 13.06 0.45
N ALA A 182 17.82 13.42 1.62
CA ALA A 182 18.37 14.54 2.37
C ALA A 182 19.81 14.25 2.81
N ALA A 183 20.64 15.30 2.85
CA ALA A 183 21.99 15.20 3.39
C ALA A 183 21.99 14.78 4.88
N VAL A 184 20.97 15.19 5.63
CA VAL A 184 20.77 14.82 7.02
C VAL A 184 19.62 13.83 7.13
N LYS A 185 19.89 12.64 7.67
CA LYS A 185 18.86 11.63 7.92
C LYS A 185 17.88 12.11 8.98
N HIS A 186 16.60 12.15 8.63
CA HIS A 186 15.51 12.48 9.53
C HIS A 186 14.64 11.24 9.77
N MET A 187 14.63 10.75 11.01
CA MET A 187 13.82 9.61 11.45
C MET A 187 12.52 10.06 12.11
N TYR A 188 11.43 9.37 11.82
CA TYR A 188 10.14 9.53 12.45
C TYR A 188 9.84 8.30 13.31
N SER A 189 9.71 8.49 14.61
CA SER A 189 9.26 7.47 15.56
C SER A 189 7.78 7.68 15.86
N ILE A 190 6.93 6.82 15.34
CA ILE A 190 5.48 6.93 15.47
C ILE A 190 5.00 5.80 16.39
N GLN A 191 4.46 6.17 17.54
CA GLN A 191 3.70 5.27 18.40
C GLN A 191 2.22 5.47 18.12
N PHE A 192 1.53 4.40 17.79
CA PHE A 192 0.09 4.39 17.62
C PHE A 192 -0.52 3.43 18.64
N GLY A 193 -1.74 3.68 19.07
CA GLY A 193 -2.44 2.79 19.98
C GLY A 193 -3.89 3.16 20.17
N PHE A 194 -4.48 2.56 21.20
CA PHE A 194 -5.85 2.76 21.62
C PHE A 194 -5.88 3.37 23.00
N ALA A 195 -6.75 4.36 23.20
CA ALA A 195 -7.04 4.88 24.52
C ALA A 195 -7.65 3.78 25.41
N LYS A 196 -7.44 3.92 26.72
CA LYS A 196 -7.99 2.99 27.71
C LYS A 196 -9.51 2.94 27.60
N ARG A 197 -10.09 1.73 27.62
CA ARG A 197 -11.55 1.48 27.50
C ARG A 197 -12.20 1.98 26.20
N SER A 198 -11.42 2.22 25.15
CA SER A 198 -11.98 2.50 23.83
C SER A 198 -12.74 1.27 23.30
N ASP A 199 -13.97 1.47 22.82
CA ASP A 199 -14.78 0.42 22.20
C ASP A 199 -14.39 0.26 20.73
N VAL A 200 -13.19 -0.24 20.44
CA VAL A 200 -12.66 -0.37 19.05
C VAL A 200 -13.49 -1.31 18.15
N TRP A 201 -14.52 -1.95 18.68
CA TRP A 201 -15.14 -3.13 18.09
C TRP A 201 -16.61 -2.99 17.77
N GLY A 202 -17.32 -2.23 18.61
CA GLY A 202 -18.74 -2.02 18.49
C GLY A 202 -19.60 -3.24 18.77
N SER A 203 -20.91 -3.04 18.58
CA SER A 203 -21.93 -4.05 18.88
C SER A 203 -21.82 -5.33 18.03
N ALA A 204 -21.21 -5.23 16.84
CA ALA A 204 -21.16 -6.33 15.86
C ALA A 204 -20.12 -7.43 16.17
N SER A 205 -19.16 -7.23 17.07
CA SER A 205 -17.94 -8.06 17.10
C SER A 205 -17.87 -9.17 18.15
N ARG A 206 -18.95 -9.52 18.87
CA ARG A 206 -18.85 -10.32 20.11
C ARG A 206 -18.01 -11.63 20.07
N ARG A 207 -17.65 -12.24 18.92
CA ARG A 207 -16.86 -13.49 18.90
C ARG A 207 -15.75 -13.71 17.84
N LYS A 208 -15.58 -12.92 16.76
CA LYS A 208 -14.70 -13.36 15.63
C LYS A 208 -13.60 -12.42 15.15
N ALA A 209 -13.76 -11.10 15.27
CA ALA A 209 -12.68 -10.16 15.04
C ALA A 209 -12.33 -9.57 16.41
N ARG A 210 -11.16 -9.90 16.95
CA ARG A 210 -10.61 -9.35 18.21
C ARG A 210 -9.21 -8.79 18.05
N ARG A 211 -8.68 -8.81 16.82
CA ARG A 211 -7.35 -8.34 16.53
C ARG A 211 -7.36 -7.20 15.54
N CYS A 212 -6.54 -6.18 15.79
CA CYS A 212 -6.42 -5.00 14.96
C CYS A 212 -4.99 -4.86 14.46
N PHE A 213 -4.84 -4.17 13.34
CA PHE A 213 -3.57 -3.62 12.88
C PHE A 213 -3.86 -2.30 12.17
N TYR A 214 -2.83 -1.48 11.98
CA TYR A 214 -2.92 -0.27 11.18
C TYR A 214 -1.89 -0.28 10.06
N VAL A 215 -2.17 0.51 9.04
CA VAL A 215 -1.26 0.75 7.91
C VAL A 215 -1.10 2.26 7.77
N ILE A 216 0.14 2.70 7.61
CA ILE A 216 0.44 4.07 7.22
C ILE A 216 0.63 4.06 5.70
N TYR A 217 -0.15 4.90 5.03
CA TYR A 217 -0.04 5.15 3.61
C TYR A 217 0.47 6.56 3.33
N ARG A 218 1.14 6.69 2.19
CA ARG A 218 1.57 7.95 1.59
C ARG A 218 0.87 8.11 0.25
N ALA A 219 0.33 9.29 -0.02
CA ALA A 219 -0.31 9.59 -1.31
C ALA A 219 0.72 9.44 -2.46
N ILE A 220 0.29 8.98 -3.64
CA ILE A 220 1.15 8.90 -4.84
C ILE A 220 1.41 10.32 -5.37
N ILE A 221 2.58 10.56 -5.97
CA ILE A 221 2.88 11.87 -6.59
C ILE A 221 1.82 12.17 -7.65
N ASN A 222 1.24 13.37 -7.59
CA ASN A 222 0.16 13.79 -8.49
C ASN A 222 -1.11 12.91 -8.43
N GLY A 223 -1.25 12.09 -7.39
CA GLY A 223 -2.51 11.40 -7.09
C GLY A 223 -3.62 12.43 -6.90
N VAL A 224 -4.77 12.18 -7.51
CA VAL A 224 -5.92 13.10 -7.52
C VAL A 224 -7.09 12.50 -6.72
N GLY A 225 -7.03 11.22 -6.32
CA GLY A 225 -8.15 10.52 -5.66
C GLY A 225 -7.80 9.66 -4.45
N ASP A 226 -8.84 9.10 -3.83
CA ASP A 226 -8.77 8.25 -2.64
C ASP A 226 -8.13 6.88 -2.87
N GLU A 227 -7.86 6.52 -4.12
CA GLU A 227 -7.21 5.25 -4.52
C GLU A 227 -5.68 5.41 -4.71
N ASP A 228 -5.18 6.65 -4.66
CA ASP A 228 -3.78 6.96 -4.98
C ASP A 228 -2.87 6.88 -3.74
N TRP A 229 -2.80 5.72 -3.10
CA TRP A 229 -2.05 5.52 -1.86
C TRP A 229 -1.07 4.34 -1.94
N THR A 230 0.11 4.52 -1.37
CA THR A 230 1.13 3.45 -1.23
C THR A 230 1.45 3.21 0.24
N PRO A 231 1.49 1.96 0.70
CA PRO A 231 1.82 1.68 2.09
C PRO A 231 3.31 1.94 2.35
N VAL A 232 3.60 2.57 3.47
CA VAL A 232 4.98 2.88 3.92
C VAL A 232 5.31 2.22 5.25
N TYR A 233 4.29 1.75 5.97
CA TYR A 233 4.45 0.95 7.17
C TYR A 233 3.19 0.12 7.45
N ARG A 234 3.36 -1.07 8.02
CA ARG A 234 2.29 -1.93 8.51
C ARG A 234 2.65 -2.41 9.92
N SER A 235 1.72 -2.25 10.85
CA SER A 235 1.93 -2.69 12.22
C SER A 235 1.81 -4.20 12.38
N GLU A 236 2.22 -4.69 13.53
CA GLU A 236 1.81 -5.99 14.02
C GLU A 236 0.30 -6.05 14.31
N VAL A 237 -0.18 -7.27 14.47
CA VAL A 237 -1.57 -7.57 14.81
C VAL A 237 -1.68 -7.70 16.34
N VAL A 238 -2.44 -6.80 16.97
CA VAL A 238 -2.62 -6.75 18.44
C VAL A 238 -4.04 -7.15 18.84
N ASP A 239 -4.20 -7.69 20.05
CA ASP A 239 -5.51 -7.92 20.68
C ASP A 239 -5.71 -6.90 21.82
N PRO A 240 -6.47 -5.81 21.60
CA PRO A 240 -6.69 -4.78 22.61
C PRO A 240 -7.48 -5.29 23.82
N PHE A 241 -8.20 -6.42 23.74
CA PHE A 241 -8.93 -6.98 24.88
C PHE A 241 -8.05 -7.70 25.89
N ARG A 242 -6.84 -8.12 25.50
CA ARG A 242 -5.93 -8.73 26.46
C ARG A 242 -5.62 -7.80 27.63
N ASN A 243 -5.79 -6.48 27.44
CA ASN A 243 -5.50 -5.46 28.44
C ASN A 243 -6.56 -4.32 28.45
N VAL A 244 -7.86 -4.63 28.57
CA VAL A 244 -8.95 -3.61 28.53
C VAL A 244 -8.75 -2.44 29.51
N ASP A 245 -8.12 -2.69 30.66
CA ASP A 245 -7.85 -1.68 31.68
C ASP A 245 -6.54 -0.89 31.47
N ARG A 246 -5.82 -1.15 30.39
CA ARG A 246 -4.59 -0.45 30.03
C ARG A 246 -4.69 0.09 28.61
N GLU A 247 -3.82 1.02 28.30
CA GLU A 247 -3.62 1.44 26.92
C GLU A 247 -3.03 0.28 26.12
N CYS A 248 -3.59 0.04 24.93
CA CYS A 248 -3.05 -0.95 24.00
C CYS A 248 -2.25 -0.19 22.95
N MET A 249 -0.93 -0.27 23.06
CA MET A 249 -0.01 0.36 22.10
C MET A 249 0.51 -0.69 21.13
N PHE A 250 0.64 -0.29 19.87
CA PHE A 250 1.40 -1.04 18.89
C PHE A 250 2.91 -0.85 19.11
N GLU A 251 3.71 -1.70 18.48
CA GLU A 251 5.14 -1.46 18.34
C GLU A 251 5.38 -0.12 17.62
N GLY A 252 6.39 0.62 18.09
CA GLY A 252 6.71 1.93 17.51
C GLY A 252 7.26 1.79 16.10
N ALA A 253 6.65 2.46 15.13
CA ALA A 253 7.19 2.56 13.79
C ALA A 253 8.38 3.51 13.77
N SER A 254 9.47 3.13 13.08
CA SER A 254 10.65 3.98 12.87
C SER A 254 10.92 4.09 11.38
N ILE A 255 10.55 5.23 10.78
CA ILE A 255 10.49 5.42 9.33
C ILE A 255 11.32 6.65 8.96
N GLN A 256 12.10 6.57 7.88
CA GLN A 256 12.83 7.75 7.37
C GLN A 256 11.86 8.72 6.68
N ALA A 257 12.15 10.02 6.73
CA ALA A 257 11.38 11.07 6.06
C ALA A 257 11.16 10.77 4.56
N GLU A 258 12.21 10.28 3.88
CA GLU A 258 12.16 9.88 2.47
C GLU A 258 11.13 8.78 2.22
N HIS A 259 11.09 7.73 3.05
CA HIS A 259 10.08 6.68 2.91
C HIS A 259 8.70 7.12 3.36
N LEU A 260 8.59 7.93 4.43
CA LEU A 260 7.30 8.34 4.99
C LEU A 260 6.52 9.26 4.06
N TYR A 261 7.16 10.30 3.51
CA TYR A 261 6.49 11.33 2.71
C TYR A 261 7.26 11.77 1.46
N GLY A 262 8.32 11.03 1.05
CA GLY A 262 9.03 11.31 -0.20
C GLY A 262 9.73 12.66 -0.20
N MET A 263 10.15 13.15 0.98
CA MET A 263 10.76 14.48 1.17
C MET A 263 9.84 15.68 0.90
N ASP A 264 8.54 15.47 0.64
CA ASP A 264 7.52 16.52 0.64
C ASP A 264 6.71 16.51 1.95
N GLU A 265 7.01 17.44 2.87
CA GLU A 265 6.33 17.51 4.18
C GLU A 265 4.82 17.74 4.09
N ASN A 266 4.33 18.29 2.98
CA ASN A 266 2.90 18.54 2.74
C ASN A 266 2.17 17.35 2.12
N ARG A 267 2.91 16.31 1.73
CA ARG A 267 2.34 15.10 1.17
C ARG A 267 1.41 14.45 2.17
N ALA A 268 0.22 14.08 1.70
CA ALA A 268 -0.79 13.50 2.55
C ALA A 268 -0.35 12.11 3.04
N LEU A 269 -0.61 11.87 4.32
CA LEU A 269 -0.42 10.61 5.03
C LEU A 269 -1.78 10.12 5.50
N ARG A 270 -2.05 8.83 5.35
CA ARG A 270 -3.28 8.18 5.80
C ARG A 270 -2.93 7.10 6.81
N PHE A 271 -3.50 7.19 8.00
CA PHE A 271 -3.41 6.16 9.04
C PHE A 271 -4.72 5.42 9.04
N GLU A 272 -4.72 4.19 8.54
CA GLU A 272 -5.94 3.39 8.41
C GLU A 272 -5.91 2.19 9.34
N LEU A 273 -7.04 1.97 10.01
CA LEU A 273 -7.20 0.92 10.99
C LEU A 273 -8.04 -0.22 10.41
N PHE A 274 -7.63 -1.46 10.69
CA PHE A 274 -8.28 -2.66 10.19
C PHE A 274 -8.60 -3.63 11.32
N HIS A 275 -9.76 -4.29 11.24
CA HIS A 275 -9.99 -5.56 11.90
C HIS A 275 -9.29 -6.68 11.13
N TYR A 276 -8.39 -7.37 11.82
CA TYR A 276 -7.68 -8.52 11.31
C TYR A 276 -8.62 -9.73 11.17
N ASN A 277 -8.57 -10.33 9.99
CA ASN A 277 -9.28 -11.57 9.66
C ASN A 277 -8.26 -12.59 9.16
N GLN A 278 -8.24 -13.77 9.79
CA GLN A 278 -7.30 -14.84 9.43
C GLN A 278 -7.56 -15.43 8.04
N SER A 279 -8.75 -15.20 7.46
CA SER A 279 -9.03 -15.62 6.09
C SER A 279 -8.40 -14.73 5.02
N GLY A 280 -7.86 -13.56 5.41
CA GLY A 280 -7.27 -12.60 4.48
C GLY A 280 -8.08 -11.34 4.26
N THR A 281 -9.41 -11.47 4.19
CA THR A 281 -10.32 -10.34 3.96
C THR A 281 -10.46 -9.52 5.26
N HIS A 282 -9.49 -8.65 5.49
CA HIS A 282 -9.49 -7.70 6.59
C HIS A 282 -10.62 -6.69 6.40
N ILE A 283 -11.23 -6.23 7.50
CA ILE A 283 -12.33 -5.27 7.44
C ILE A 283 -11.74 -3.91 7.80
N PRO A 284 -11.66 -2.96 6.85
CA PRO A 284 -11.19 -1.62 7.16
C PRO A 284 -12.24 -0.95 8.06
N LEU A 285 -11.78 -0.20 9.07
CA LEU A 285 -12.64 0.45 10.05
C LEU A 285 -12.88 1.91 9.70
N GLY A 286 -11.81 2.60 9.38
CA GLY A 286 -11.75 4.03 9.14
C GLY A 286 -10.31 4.49 9.13
N PHE A 287 -10.10 5.74 8.71
CA PHE A 287 -8.77 6.31 8.61
C PHE A 287 -8.75 7.77 9.07
N VAL A 288 -7.57 8.27 9.44
CA VAL A 288 -7.30 9.71 9.54
C VAL A 288 -6.30 10.12 8.47
N GLN A 289 -6.47 11.32 7.93
CA GLN A 289 -5.50 11.95 7.03
C GLN A 289 -4.80 13.12 7.71
N THR A 290 -3.54 13.33 7.36
CA THR A 290 -2.67 14.39 7.90
C THR A 290 -1.45 14.57 6.98
N SER A 291 -0.45 15.34 7.39
CA SER A 291 0.85 15.44 6.75
C SER A 291 1.97 15.59 7.80
N ALA A 292 3.22 15.46 7.39
CA ALA A 292 4.35 15.74 8.28
C ALA A 292 4.38 17.21 8.72
N SER A 293 4.01 18.14 7.82
CA SER A 293 3.88 19.56 8.13
C SER A 293 2.74 19.82 9.13
N ALA A 294 1.58 19.18 8.98
CA ALA A 294 0.47 19.31 9.93
C ALA A 294 0.89 18.85 11.34
N PHE A 295 1.61 17.74 11.43
CA PHE A 295 2.15 17.25 12.70
C PHE A 295 3.15 18.18 13.36
N LYS A 296 3.94 18.94 12.59
CA LYS A 296 4.90 19.93 13.10
C LYS A 296 4.21 21.06 13.86
N TYR A 297 3.00 21.43 13.44
CA TYR A 297 2.20 22.51 14.04
C TYR A 297 1.09 22.01 14.97
N ALA A 298 0.88 20.69 15.02
CA ALA A 298 -0.12 20.08 15.87
C ALA A 298 0.26 20.21 17.36
N LYS A 299 -0.74 20.51 18.19
CA LYS A 299 -0.58 20.58 19.64
C LYS A 299 -0.98 19.26 20.28
N PRO A 300 -0.30 18.83 21.36
CA PRO A 300 -0.79 17.74 22.20
C PRO A 300 -2.26 17.97 22.61
N GLY A 301 -3.07 16.92 22.55
CA GLY A 301 -4.52 16.97 22.74
C GLY A 301 -5.33 17.30 21.47
N GLY A 302 -4.67 17.64 20.36
CA GLY A 302 -5.31 17.82 19.06
C GLY A 302 -6.01 16.54 18.61
N LYS A 303 -7.17 16.67 17.94
CA LYS A 303 -7.99 15.56 17.48
C LYS A 303 -8.06 15.52 15.96
N LEU A 304 -7.84 14.34 15.39
CA LEU A 304 -8.08 14.02 13.99
C LEU A 304 -9.32 13.12 13.93
N TYR A 305 -10.40 13.57 13.31
CA TYR A 305 -11.61 12.77 13.20
C TYR A 305 -11.41 11.66 12.17
N MET A 306 -11.78 10.43 12.54
CA MET A 306 -11.71 9.29 11.64
C MET A 306 -12.82 9.39 10.60
N VAL A 307 -12.47 9.15 9.34
CA VAL A 307 -13.40 8.96 8.24
C VAL A 307 -13.75 7.48 8.17
N PRO A 308 -15.03 7.10 8.36
CA PRO A 308 -15.47 5.72 8.16
C PRO A 308 -15.27 5.29 6.71
N VAL A 309 -14.97 4.01 6.51
CA VAL A 309 -14.83 3.39 5.18
C VAL A 309 -16.07 2.58 4.82
N SER A 310 -16.33 2.44 3.52
CA SER A 310 -17.41 1.62 3.00
C SER A 310 -17.33 0.18 3.55
N GLY A 311 -18.46 -0.31 4.08
CA GLY A 311 -18.55 -1.64 4.71
C GLY A 311 -18.18 -1.68 6.21
N SER A 312 -17.65 -0.60 6.77
CA SER A 312 -17.49 -0.45 8.22
C SER A 312 -18.82 -0.06 8.89
N THR A 313 -19.05 -0.55 10.11
CA THR A 313 -20.13 -0.06 10.98
C THR A 313 -19.71 1.15 11.82
N LEU A 314 -18.50 1.66 11.65
CA LEU A 314 -18.00 2.84 12.36
C LEU A 314 -18.82 4.08 11.92
N LYS A 315 -19.30 4.85 12.90
CA LYS A 315 -19.99 6.13 12.66
C LYS A 315 -19.08 7.30 13.01
N GLN A 316 -18.36 7.18 14.12
CA GLN A 316 -17.47 8.22 14.60
C GLN A 316 -16.32 7.60 15.38
N ALA A 317 -15.14 8.17 15.24
CA ALA A 317 -14.02 7.99 16.14
C ALA A 317 -13.06 9.18 15.93
N PHE A 318 -12.10 9.35 16.81
CA PHE A 318 -11.00 10.28 16.56
C PHE A 318 -9.67 9.70 17.03
N VAL A 319 -8.58 10.23 16.47
CA VAL A 319 -7.22 9.99 16.91
C VAL A 319 -6.71 11.25 17.61
N THR A 320 -6.28 11.11 18.87
CA THR A 320 -5.60 12.19 19.60
C THR A 320 -4.11 12.15 19.32
N LEU A 321 -3.50 13.33 19.22
CA LEU A 321 -2.05 13.49 19.32
C LEU A 321 -1.68 13.71 20.78
N ASP A 322 -1.20 12.68 21.45
CA ASP A 322 -0.86 12.75 22.88
C ASP A 322 0.50 13.43 23.11
N MET A 323 1.44 13.23 22.18
CA MET A 323 2.78 13.79 22.25
C MET A 323 3.32 14.03 20.85
N ALA A 324 3.93 15.19 20.66
CA ALA A 324 4.75 15.50 19.50
C ALA A 324 6.07 16.14 19.95
N LYS A 325 7.19 15.59 19.50
CA LYS A 325 8.53 16.16 19.68
C LYS A 325 9.20 16.24 18.32
N MET A 326 9.52 17.44 17.86
CA MET A 326 10.09 17.67 16.53
C MET A 326 11.58 18.00 16.62
N GLY A 327 12.32 17.65 15.58
CA GLY A 327 13.67 18.17 15.39
C GLY A 327 14.71 17.75 16.43
N LEU A 328 14.52 16.61 17.12
CA LEU A 328 15.46 16.11 18.12
C LEU A 328 16.77 15.73 17.45
N THR A 329 17.83 16.50 17.69
CA THR A 329 19.16 16.21 17.16
C THR A 329 19.81 15.06 17.92
N THR A 330 20.26 14.04 17.20
CA THR A 330 21.00 12.90 17.75
C THR A 330 22.49 13.25 17.89
N ARG A 331 23.22 12.51 18.75
CA ARG A 331 24.69 12.66 18.90
C ARG A 331 25.47 12.45 17.61
N ARG A 332 24.87 11.79 16.60
CA ARG A 332 25.48 11.51 15.29
C ARG A 332 25.06 12.53 14.21
N GLY A 333 24.42 13.65 14.59
CA GLY A 333 24.01 14.70 13.66
C GLY A 333 22.73 14.39 12.86
N GLY A 334 22.10 13.24 13.06
CA GLY A 334 20.77 12.96 12.51
C GLY A 334 19.66 13.69 13.26
N VAL A 335 18.51 13.88 12.61
CA VAL A 335 17.32 14.50 13.20
C VAL A 335 16.29 13.40 13.48
N SER A 336 15.55 13.53 14.58
CA SER A 336 14.47 12.61 14.93
C SER A 336 13.20 13.39 15.31
N SER A 337 12.04 12.82 15.01
CA SER A 337 10.76 13.34 15.47
C SER A 337 9.92 12.20 16.03
N VAL A 338 9.20 12.46 17.12
CA VAL A 338 8.45 11.46 17.87
C VAL A 338 7.00 11.88 17.95
N PHE A 339 6.09 10.98 17.59
CA PHE A 339 4.64 11.17 17.65
C PHE A 339 4.01 10.03 18.44
N CYS A 340 3.09 10.36 19.34
CA CYS A 340 2.24 9.39 20.01
C CYS A 340 0.78 9.69 19.66
N LEU A 341 0.13 8.74 19.01
CA LEU A 341 -1.22 8.81 18.50
C LEU A 341 -2.09 7.78 19.22
N LYS A 342 -3.30 8.15 19.64
CA LYS A 342 -4.27 7.22 20.24
C LYS A 342 -5.64 7.34 19.59
N ALA A 343 -6.15 6.23 19.08
CA ALA A 343 -7.54 6.17 18.63
C ALA A 343 -8.49 5.98 19.83
N ASP A 344 -9.59 6.72 19.83
CA ASP A 344 -10.56 6.76 20.92
C ASP A 344 -11.98 7.12 20.43
N ALA A 345 -12.94 7.04 21.36
CA ALA A 345 -14.33 7.48 21.21
C ALA A 345 -15.05 6.88 20.00
N PHE A 346 -14.85 5.58 19.79
CA PHE A 346 -15.51 4.82 18.76
C PHE A 346 -17.02 4.73 19.03
N VAL A 347 -17.81 5.14 18.04
CA VAL A 347 -19.27 5.05 18.00
C VAL A 347 -19.65 4.20 16.81
N TRP A 348 -20.50 3.21 17.05
CA TRP A 348 -20.85 2.19 16.05
C TRP A 348 -22.33 2.25 15.70
N GLY A 349 -22.62 2.16 14.41
CA GLY A 349 -23.96 2.00 13.88
C GLY A 349 -24.45 0.56 13.98
N LYS A 350 -25.69 0.34 13.53
CA LYS A 350 -26.24 -1.01 13.41
C LYS A 350 -25.62 -1.73 12.19
N PRO A 351 -25.50 -3.06 12.22
CA PRO A 351 -25.15 -3.82 11.02
C PRO A 351 -26.10 -3.48 9.86
N GLY A 352 -25.54 -3.18 8.69
CA GLY A 352 -26.31 -2.76 7.50
C GLY A 352 -26.62 -1.27 7.41
N GLU A 353 -26.30 -0.49 8.44
CA GLU A 353 -26.48 0.97 8.42
C GLU A 353 -25.29 1.64 7.73
N THR A 354 -25.36 1.80 6.41
CA THR A 354 -24.32 2.50 5.65
C THR A 354 -24.23 3.96 6.10
N VAL A 355 -23.00 4.45 6.29
CA VAL A 355 -22.75 5.88 6.37
C VAL A 355 -22.99 6.44 4.96
N GLN A 356 -23.85 7.45 4.81
CA GLN A 356 -23.94 8.18 3.54
C GLN A 356 -22.55 8.81 3.29
N SER A 357 -21.85 8.35 2.25
CA SER A 357 -20.45 8.73 2.00
C SER A 357 -20.28 10.18 1.55
N ASP A 358 -21.39 10.85 1.23
CA ASP A 358 -21.38 12.12 0.52
C ASP A 358 -20.87 13.29 1.37
N ASP A 359 -21.05 13.25 2.70
CA ASP A 359 -20.59 14.33 3.60
C ASP A 359 -19.06 14.38 3.81
N TYR A 360 -18.33 13.34 3.43
CA TYR A 360 -16.89 13.23 3.69
C TYR A 360 -16.00 13.51 2.48
N LEU A 361 -16.50 13.25 1.26
CA LEU A 361 -15.80 13.53 0.00
C LEU A 361 -15.59 15.02 -0.24
N GLU A 362 -16.33 15.85 0.50
CA GLU A 362 -16.13 17.27 0.51
C GLU A 362 -14.94 17.69 1.35
N ARG A 363 -14.18 16.84 2.07
CA ARG A 363 -13.09 17.37 2.93
C ARG A 363 -11.70 17.16 2.32
N ASP A 364 -10.95 18.24 2.15
CA ASP A 364 -9.54 18.16 1.74
C ASP A 364 -8.66 17.49 2.82
N SER A 365 -7.38 17.26 2.53
CA SER A 365 -6.39 16.70 3.48
C SER A 365 -6.19 17.55 4.76
N TYR A 366 -6.82 18.72 4.85
CA TYR A 366 -6.86 19.61 6.01
C TYR A 366 -8.23 19.65 6.70
N GLY A 367 -9.17 18.79 6.29
CA GLY A 367 -10.51 18.73 6.86
C GLY A 367 -11.42 19.91 6.46
N ARG A 368 -11.03 20.71 5.47
CA ARG A 368 -11.85 21.82 4.96
C ARG A 368 -12.84 21.30 3.96
N THR A 369 -14.10 21.71 4.09
CA THR A 369 -15.10 21.51 3.03
C THR A 369 -14.55 22.12 1.74
N ARG A 370 -14.49 21.32 0.69
CA ARG A 370 -14.07 21.61 -0.66
C ARG A 370 -15.13 22.59 -1.10
N VAL A 371 -14.75 23.85 -1.17
CA VAL A 371 -15.65 24.91 -1.61
C VAL A 371 -16.10 24.51 -3.00
N GLU A 372 -17.35 24.06 -3.13
CA GLU A 372 -18.00 24.02 -4.43
C GLU A 372 -17.87 25.44 -4.97
N ALA A 373 -17.17 25.59 -6.09
CA ALA A 373 -17.12 26.86 -6.76
C ALA A 373 -18.57 27.30 -6.96
N ILE A 374 -18.95 28.42 -6.35
CA ILE A 374 -20.22 29.09 -6.66
C ILE A 374 -20.24 29.20 -8.18
N VAL A 375 -21.10 28.42 -8.82
CA VAL A 375 -21.30 28.42 -10.26
C VAL A 375 -22.12 29.66 -10.59
N ASP A 376 -21.55 30.85 -10.34
CA ASP A 376 -22.02 32.07 -10.97
C ASP A 376 -21.54 32.02 -12.41
N ARG A 377 -22.44 31.47 -13.25
CA ARG A 377 -22.20 31.04 -14.62
C ARG A 377 -21.99 32.19 -15.62
N GLU A 378 -21.87 33.43 -15.17
CA GLU A 378 -21.97 34.59 -16.07
C GLU A 378 -20.64 35.28 -16.41
N HIS A 379 -19.54 35.07 -15.68
CA HIS A 379 -18.29 35.79 -15.99
C HIS A 379 -17.01 34.97 -15.75
N MET A 380 -16.80 33.89 -16.53
CA MET A 380 -15.48 33.27 -16.61
C MET A 380 -14.64 33.87 -17.77
N PRO A 381 -13.39 34.33 -17.51
CA PRO A 381 -12.47 34.68 -18.57
C PRO A 381 -12.11 33.43 -19.39
N ARG A 382 -12.19 33.55 -20.71
CA ARG A 382 -11.81 32.48 -21.65
C ARG A 382 -10.33 32.14 -21.45
N GLY A 383 -10.02 30.92 -20.98
CA GLY A 383 -8.64 30.44 -20.94
C GLY A 383 -8.26 29.37 -19.91
N VAL A 384 -9.16 28.92 -19.02
CA VAL A 384 -8.80 27.94 -17.99
C VAL A 384 -9.64 26.66 -18.14
N SER A 385 -9.00 25.58 -18.59
CA SER A 385 -9.59 24.24 -18.67
C SER A 385 -9.38 23.51 -17.35
N TYR A 386 -10.46 23.26 -16.60
CA TYR A 386 -10.47 22.38 -15.42
C TYR A 386 -11.03 21.00 -15.80
N MET A 387 -10.23 19.95 -15.60
CA MET A 387 -10.65 18.55 -15.78
C MET A 387 -11.33 18.03 -14.51
N GLY A 388 -12.62 17.70 -14.65
CA GLY A 388 -13.42 16.99 -13.67
C GLY A 388 -13.15 15.48 -13.61
N SER A 389 -13.72 14.88 -12.58
CA SER A 389 -13.60 13.50 -12.10
C SER A 389 -13.77 12.42 -13.17
N ARG A 390 -12.94 11.38 -13.05
CA ARG A 390 -12.81 10.27 -14.00
C ARG A 390 -13.75 9.09 -13.72
N LEU A 391 -14.89 9.33 -13.07
CA LEU A 391 -15.74 8.26 -12.53
C LEU A 391 -16.85 7.74 -13.46
N HIS A 392 -16.90 8.13 -14.74
CA HIS A 392 -17.99 7.66 -15.63
C HIS A 392 -17.65 7.38 -17.11
N ARG A 393 -16.38 7.20 -17.51
CA ARG A 393 -15.99 7.09 -18.93
C ARG A 393 -15.53 5.72 -19.44
N LEU A 394 -16.14 4.61 -18.98
CA LEU A 394 -15.84 3.27 -19.52
C LEU A 394 -17.05 2.51 -20.07
N ASN A 395 -18.11 3.19 -20.54
CA ASN A 395 -19.30 2.50 -21.06
C ASN A 395 -19.91 3.07 -22.37
N SER A 396 -19.17 3.79 -23.22
CA SER A 396 -19.78 4.33 -24.45
C SER A 396 -18.89 4.39 -25.70
N ASP A 397 -17.85 3.56 -25.81
CA ASP A 397 -17.12 3.41 -27.08
C ASP A 397 -17.49 2.06 -27.71
N TYR A 398 -18.78 1.95 -28.08
CA TYR A 398 -19.26 1.06 -29.14
C TYR A 398 -19.90 1.98 -30.17
N ASP A 399 -19.08 2.49 -31.09
CA ASP A 399 -19.59 3.04 -32.35
C ASP A 399 -19.45 1.97 -33.42
N SER A 400 -20.60 1.68 -33.98
CA SER A 400 -20.94 0.86 -35.13
C SER A 400 -20.49 1.55 -36.41
N ASP A 401 -19.55 0.93 -37.13
CA ASP A 401 -19.35 1.21 -38.55
C ASP A 401 -20.09 0.15 -39.37
N GLU A 402 -21.40 0.35 -39.53
CA GLU A 402 -22.17 -0.14 -40.67
C GLU A 402 -22.42 1.08 -41.56
N GLU A 403 -21.67 1.23 -42.64
CA GLU A 403 -22.14 2.01 -43.80
C GLU A 403 -21.93 1.20 -45.07
N GLU A 404 -23.08 1.03 -45.72
CA GLU A 404 -23.34 0.46 -47.03
C GLU A 404 -22.59 1.23 -48.11
N ALA A 405 -22.02 0.50 -49.07
CA ALA A 405 -21.73 1.06 -50.38
C ALA A 405 -22.27 0.09 -51.43
N ASP A 406 -23.37 0.53 -52.02
CA ASP A 406 -23.90 0.05 -53.29
C ASP A 406 -22.81 0.11 -54.36
N ASP A 407 -22.59 -1.00 -55.08
CA ASP A 407 -21.93 -0.97 -56.39
C ASP A 407 -22.72 -1.88 -57.34
N ASP A 408 -23.60 -1.23 -58.10
CA ASP A 408 -24.31 -1.76 -59.24
C ASP A 408 -23.31 -2.02 -60.38
N GLY A 409 -23.15 -3.29 -60.74
CA GLY A 409 -22.33 -3.73 -61.86
C GLY A 409 -22.92 -4.96 -62.53
N ASP A 410 -24.00 -4.75 -63.27
CA ASP A 410 -24.50 -5.67 -64.30
C ASP A 410 -23.35 -6.12 -65.23
N ASP A 411 -23.24 -7.42 -65.50
CA ASP A 411 -23.75 -8.01 -66.75
C ASP A 411 -22.94 -9.23 -67.25
N ASN A 412 -23.72 -10.23 -67.67
CA ASN A 412 -23.46 -11.24 -68.69
C ASN A 412 -22.42 -12.36 -68.48
N GLY A 413 -22.92 -13.61 -68.56
CA GLY A 413 -22.10 -14.70 -69.09
C GLY A 413 -22.45 -16.15 -68.70
N HIS A 414 -23.69 -16.57 -68.91
CA HIS A 414 -24.07 -17.87 -69.51
C HIS A 414 -23.01 -19.00 -69.60
N LEU A 415 -23.25 -20.16 -68.95
CA LEU A 415 -23.55 -21.47 -69.58
C LEU A 415 -23.15 -22.71 -68.74
N SER A 416 -24.19 -23.48 -68.40
CA SER A 416 -24.34 -24.94 -68.52
C SER A 416 -23.37 -25.94 -67.84
N ASN A 417 -24.03 -26.77 -67.02
CA ASN A 417 -24.02 -28.24 -67.05
C ASN A 417 -22.82 -29.04 -66.50
N ALA A 418 -23.13 -29.68 -65.37
CA ALA A 418 -23.25 -31.14 -65.19
C ALA A 418 -22.02 -32.06 -65.29
N SER A 419 -21.98 -32.96 -64.29
CA SER A 419 -21.29 -34.24 -64.16
C SER A 419 -20.00 -34.23 -63.34
#